data_AF-A0A7S1LKP4-F1
#
_entry.id   AF-A0A7S1LKP4-F1
#
_cell.length_a   1.000
_cell.length_b   1.000
_cell.length_c   1.000
_cell.angle_alpha   90.00
_cell.angle_beta   90.00
_cell.angle_gamma   90.00
#
_symmetry.space_group_name_H-M   'P 1'
#
loop_
_entity.id
_entity.type
_entity.pdbx_description
1 polymer ?
#
loop_
_entity_poly.entity_id
_entity_poly.type
_entity_poly.pdbx_seq_one_letter_code
_entity_poly.pdbx_strand_id
1 'polypeptide(L)'
;QEQMKRASETREAENADFQQTIIDQRLTQAILNKALKRMREVYAFFQQEPQPGAAHTALSGTHTDPGNGPARFTKYARNAGGSRIVAMLERVVKDSATAENEAIKSEEDAQIAYEDFMKDSNKMIVAASKKVRDMSAARARDKQDLVTAEQDLKSTVAKLEDLHSTAGSLHRSCDFVLDNFGARQAARAAEVDALKEAKGILSGMQ
;
A
#
# COMPACT_ATOMS: atom_id res chain seq x y z
N GLN A 1 -0.17 5.62 2.04
CA GLN A 1 0.16 5.12 3.39
C GLN A 1 -0.91 5.47 4.42
N GLU A 2 -1.50 6.66 4.38
CA GLU A 2 -2.60 7.03 5.29
C GLU A 2 -3.81 6.07 5.23
N GLN A 3 -4.24 5.66 4.04
CA GLN A 3 -5.33 4.68 3.92
C GLN A 3 -5.00 3.30 4.50
N MET A 4 -3.75 2.85 4.38
CA MET A 4 -3.32 1.59 5.02
C MET A 4 -3.40 1.70 6.54
N LYS A 5 -2.96 2.83 7.11
CA LYS A 5 -3.06 3.08 8.55
C LYS A 5 -4.52 3.08 9.01
N ARG A 6 -5.40 3.80 8.32
CA ARG A 6 -6.84 3.81 8.64
C ARG A 6 -7.45 2.41 8.54
N ALA A 7 -7.10 1.64 7.51
CA ALA A 7 -7.56 0.26 7.37
C ALA A 7 -7.10 -0.63 8.53
N SER A 8 -5.86 -0.47 9.01
CA SER A 8 -5.37 -1.17 10.19
C SER A 8 -6.12 -0.80 11.46
N GLU A 9 -6.37 0.50 11.68
CA GLU A 9 -7.14 1.00 12.83
C GLU A 9 -8.60 0.49 12.80
N THR A 10 -9.23 0.50 11.62
CA THR A 10 -10.57 -0.07 11.43
C THR A 10 -10.59 -1.56 11.75
N ARG A 11 -9.61 -2.34 11.27
CA ARG A 11 -9.55 -3.78 11.56
C ARG A 11 -9.32 -4.09 13.03
N GLU A 12 -8.53 -3.27 13.73
CA GLU A 12 -8.34 -3.42 15.17
C GLU A 12 -9.66 -3.26 15.93
N ALA A 13 -10.45 -2.23 15.57
CA ALA A 13 -11.77 -2.01 16.15
C ALA A 13 -12.77 -3.12 15.79
N GLU A 14 -12.86 -3.50 14.52
CA GLU A 14 -13.78 -4.56 14.05
C GLU A 14 -13.47 -5.91 14.70
N ASN A 15 -12.19 -6.28 14.81
CA ASN A 15 -11.80 -7.51 15.49
C ASN A 15 -12.15 -7.44 16.99
N ALA A 16 -11.95 -6.31 17.66
CA ALA A 16 -12.34 -6.15 19.06
C ALA A 16 -13.85 -6.38 19.28
N ASP A 17 -14.68 -5.80 18.40
CA ASP A 17 -16.13 -5.98 18.42
C ASP A 17 -16.54 -7.44 18.11
N PHE A 18 -15.84 -8.08 17.17
CA PHE A 18 -16.02 -9.50 16.86
C PHE A 18 -15.71 -10.39 18.07
N GLN A 19 -14.58 -10.17 18.75
CA GLN A 19 -14.23 -10.94 19.96
C GLN A 19 -15.32 -10.83 21.03
N GLN A 20 -15.83 -9.63 21.29
CA GLN A 20 -16.93 -9.44 22.24
C GLN A 20 -18.20 -10.16 21.79
N THR A 21 -18.56 -10.04 20.52
CA THR A 21 -19.75 -10.70 19.95
C THR A 21 -19.68 -12.22 20.14
N ILE A 22 -18.53 -12.84 19.85
CA ILE A 22 -18.34 -14.29 20.03
C ILE A 22 -18.44 -14.69 21.50
N ILE A 23 -17.84 -13.90 22.41
CA ILE A 23 -17.94 -14.15 23.85
C ILE A 23 -19.41 -14.11 24.30
N ASP A 24 -20.15 -13.09 23.90
CA ASP A 24 -21.55 -12.89 24.28
C ASP A 24 -22.47 -13.99 23.73
N GLN A 25 -22.30 -14.39 22.47
CA GLN A 25 -23.08 -15.47 21.88
C GLN A 25 -22.77 -16.81 22.56
N ARG A 26 -21.50 -17.13 22.81
CA ARG A 26 -21.11 -18.36 23.51
C ARG A 26 -21.64 -18.40 24.94
N LEU A 27 -21.56 -17.28 25.66
CA LEU A 27 -22.10 -17.17 27.00
C LEU A 27 -23.62 -17.34 27.01
N THR A 28 -24.32 -16.71 26.06
CA THR A 28 -25.76 -16.84 25.88
C THR A 28 -26.15 -18.29 25.63
N GLN A 29 -25.51 -18.97 24.68
CA GLN A 29 -25.74 -20.39 24.42
C GLN A 29 -25.49 -21.24 25.68
N ALA A 30 -24.42 -20.99 26.42
CA ALA A 30 -24.10 -21.73 27.64
C ALA A 30 -25.16 -21.56 28.74
N ILE A 31 -25.62 -20.33 28.98
CA ILE A 31 -26.64 -20.02 29.99
C ILE A 31 -27.99 -20.63 29.59
N LEU A 32 -28.40 -20.44 28.33
CA LEU A 32 -29.68 -20.95 27.83
C LEU A 32 -29.71 -22.48 27.81
N ASN A 33 -28.61 -23.14 27.48
CA ASN A 33 -28.51 -24.60 27.57
C ASN A 33 -28.63 -25.11 29.01
N LYS A 34 -28.04 -24.43 30.00
CA LYS A 34 -28.23 -24.75 31.42
C LYS A 34 -29.68 -24.57 31.85
N ALA A 35 -30.33 -23.49 31.43
CA ALA A 35 -31.75 -23.24 31.71
C ALA A 35 -32.67 -24.29 31.08
N LEU A 36 -32.44 -24.64 29.80
CA LEU A 36 -33.15 -25.70 29.10
C LEU A 36 -33.00 -27.05 29.80
N LYS A 37 -31.78 -27.41 30.22
CA LYS A 37 -31.53 -28.64 30.98
C LYS A 37 -32.37 -28.67 32.26
N ARG A 38 -32.36 -27.60 33.05
CA ARG A 38 -33.13 -27.53 34.30
C ARG A 38 -34.64 -27.56 34.06
N MET A 39 -35.13 -26.86 33.03
CA MET A 39 -36.55 -26.92 32.66
C MET A 39 -36.97 -28.33 32.25
N ARG A 40 -36.17 -29.02 31.43
CA ARG A 40 -36.43 -30.41 31.04
C ARG A 40 -36.47 -31.35 32.24
N GLU A 41 -35.53 -31.22 33.18
CA GLU A 41 -35.54 -31.99 34.44
C GLU A 41 -36.84 -31.77 35.24
N VAL A 42 -37.27 -30.51 35.38
CA VAL A 42 -38.51 -30.16 36.09
C VAL A 42 -39.75 -30.71 35.37
N TYR A 43 -39.83 -30.60 34.05
CA TYR A 43 -40.95 -31.16 33.29
C TYR A 43 -40.97 -32.70 33.26
N ALA A 44 -39.80 -33.34 33.28
CA ALA A 44 -39.67 -34.80 33.41
C ALA A 44 -40.07 -35.29 34.80
N PHE A 45 -39.72 -34.55 35.85
CA PHE A 45 -40.17 -34.81 37.22
C PHE A 45 -41.70 -34.78 37.36
N PHE A 46 -42.38 -33.91 36.60
CA PHE A 46 -43.85 -33.89 36.55
C PHE A 46 -44.50 -34.97 35.64
N GLN A 47 -43.72 -35.69 34.83
CA GLN A 47 -44.23 -36.82 34.01
C GLN A 47 -44.17 -38.15 34.75
N GLN A 48 -43.26 -38.30 35.72
CA GLN A 48 -43.32 -39.37 36.70
C GLN A 48 -44.51 -39.06 37.62
N GLU A 49 -45.36 -40.06 37.91
CA GLU A 49 -46.59 -39.89 38.73
C GLU A 49 -46.32 -39.04 39.98
N PRO A 50 -47.31 -38.25 40.46
CA PRO A 50 -47.11 -37.37 41.61
C PRO A 50 -46.74 -38.21 42.83
N GLN A 51 -45.45 -38.33 43.11
CA GLN A 51 -45.01 -38.85 44.40
C GLN A 51 -45.46 -37.82 45.44
N PRO A 52 -46.21 -38.22 46.48
CA PRO A 52 -46.55 -37.32 47.57
C PRO A 52 -45.24 -36.74 48.10
N GLY A 53 -45.09 -35.42 47.95
CA GLY A 53 -43.83 -34.74 48.25
C GLY A 53 -43.35 -35.11 49.64
N ALA A 54 -42.03 -35.29 49.78
CA ALA A 54 -41.40 -35.55 51.07
C ALA A 54 -41.95 -34.58 52.11
N ALA A 55 -42.46 -35.12 53.21
CA ALA A 55 -42.97 -34.31 54.31
C ALA A 55 -41.88 -33.32 54.70
N HIS A 56 -42.20 -32.02 54.64
CA HIS A 56 -41.40 -30.98 55.27
C HIS A 56 -41.06 -31.48 56.66
N THR A 57 -39.78 -31.51 57.00
CA THR A 57 -39.33 -31.77 58.37
C THR A 57 -40.13 -30.84 59.27
N ALA A 58 -40.95 -31.45 60.12
CA ALA A 58 -41.78 -30.76 61.08
C ALA A 58 -40.88 -29.94 62.01
N LEU A 59 -40.71 -28.65 61.71
CA LEU A 59 -40.23 -27.70 62.69
C LEU A 59 -41.43 -27.36 63.57
N SER A 60 -41.48 -28.08 64.70
CA SER A 60 -42.18 -27.77 65.94
C SER A 60 -43.56 -27.13 65.83
N GLY A 61 -44.61 -27.97 65.73
CA GLY A 61 -45.96 -27.59 66.12
C GLY A 61 -46.41 -28.45 67.29
N THR A 62 -46.34 -27.93 68.52
CA THR A 62 -47.17 -28.46 69.61
C THR A 62 -48.59 -27.89 69.47
N HIS A 63 -49.59 -28.52 70.09
CA HIS A 63 -51.02 -28.19 69.95
C HIS A 63 -51.35 -26.70 70.23
N THR A 64 -50.45 -25.94 70.84
CA THR A 64 -50.66 -24.53 71.21
C THR A 64 -50.01 -23.50 70.28
N ASP A 65 -49.28 -23.90 69.25
CA ASP A 65 -48.61 -22.97 68.33
C ASP A 65 -48.84 -23.39 66.86
N PRO A 66 -49.82 -22.78 66.16
CA PRO A 66 -49.99 -22.97 64.73
C PRO A 66 -48.84 -22.25 64.02
N GLY A 67 -47.69 -22.92 63.93
CA GLY A 67 -46.48 -22.38 63.34
C GLY A 67 -46.76 -21.63 62.05
N ASN A 68 -46.30 -20.37 61.99
CA ASN A 68 -46.38 -19.47 60.84
C ASN A 68 -45.44 -19.88 59.69
N GLY A 69 -45.45 -21.17 59.33
CA GLY A 69 -44.85 -21.62 58.08
C GLY A 69 -45.63 -21.03 56.90
N PRO A 70 -44.96 -20.54 55.84
CA PRO A 70 -45.65 -20.07 54.64
C PRO A 70 -46.65 -21.12 54.16
N ALA A 71 -47.86 -20.69 53.76
CA ALA A 71 -48.91 -21.57 53.28
C ALA A 71 -48.35 -22.58 52.27
N ARG A 72 -48.62 -23.88 52.49
CA ARG A 72 -48.25 -24.95 51.55
C ARG A 72 -48.71 -24.54 50.14
N PHE A 73 -47.80 -24.54 49.17
CA PHE A 73 -48.19 -24.51 47.77
C PHE A 73 -49.01 -25.78 47.49
N THR A 74 -50.32 -25.65 47.32
CA THR A 74 -51.26 -26.77 47.24
C THR A 74 -51.31 -27.42 45.86
N LYS A 75 -50.72 -26.81 44.83
CA LYS A 75 -50.74 -27.34 43.46
C LYS A 75 -49.43 -27.04 42.73
N TYR A 76 -48.47 -27.95 42.83
CA TYR A 76 -47.33 -27.99 41.92
C TYR A 76 -47.76 -28.76 40.66
N ALA A 77 -48.19 -28.02 39.63
CA ALA A 77 -48.66 -28.60 38.38
C ALA A 77 -47.91 -28.01 37.19
N ARG A 78 -47.80 -28.81 36.14
CA ARG A 78 -47.22 -28.37 34.86
C ARG A 78 -48.09 -27.26 34.26
N ASN A 79 -47.50 -26.09 34.00
CA ASN A 79 -48.17 -25.01 33.29
C ASN A 79 -48.34 -25.35 31.80
N ALA A 80 -49.55 -25.17 31.25
CA ALA A 80 -49.86 -25.47 29.86
C ALA A 80 -49.01 -24.66 28.85
N GLY A 81 -48.54 -23.47 29.24
CA GLY A 81 -47.64 -22.62 28.43
C GLY A 81 -46.16 -23.02 28.49
N GLY A 82 -45.77 -23.92 29.39
CA GLY A 82 -44.38 -24.26 29.68
C GLY A 82 -43.59 -24.82 28.49
N SER A 83 -44.24 -25.68 27.69
CA SER A 83 -43.63 -26.25 26.49
C SER A 83 -43.36 -25.21 25.39
N ARG A 84 -44.14 -24.12 25.33
CA ARG A 84 -43.89 -23.03 24.36
C ARG A 84 -42.63 -22.24 24.71
N ILE A 85 -42.37 -22.04 26.01
CA ILE A 85 -41.17 -21.32 26.49
C ILE A 85 -39.92 -22.16 26.23
N VAL A 86 -39.96 -23.48 26.48
CA VAL A 86 -38.83 -24.37 26.16
C VAL A 86 -38.49 -24.34 24.66
N ALA A 87 -39.50 -24.44 23.79
CA ALA A 87 -39.29 -24.36 22.34
C ALA A 87 -38.74 -22.98 21.90
N MET A 88 -39.17 -21.90 22.56
CA MET A 88 -38.62 -20.56 22.30
C MET A 88 -37.15 -20.48 22.70
N LEU A 89 -36.77 -20.99 23.88
CA LEU A 89 -35.38 -21.01 24.34
C LEU A 89 -34.49 -21.86 23.44
N GLU A 90 -34.97 -23.02 22.95
CA GLU A 90 -34.26 -23.84 21.96
C GLU A 90 -34.04 -23.09 20.64
N ARG A 91 -35.05 -22.33 20.20
CA ARG A 91 -34.90 -21.46 19.01
C ARG A 91 -33.85 -20.39 19.24
N VAL A 92 -33.86 -19.69 20.38
CA VAL A 92 -32.86 -18.65 20.68
C VAL A 92 -31.44 -19.21 20.73
N VAL A 93 -31.23 -20.43 21.26
CA VAL A 93 -29.92 -21.10 21.22
C VAL A 93 -29.49 -21.36 19.78
N LYS A 94 -30.39 -21.83 18.93
CA LYS A 94 -30.11 -22.08 17.51
C LYS A 94 -29.80 -20.78 16.76
N ASP A 95 -30.57 -19.72 17.01
CA ASP A 95 -30.36 -18.41 16.39
C ASP A 95 -29.01 -17.83 16.84
N SER A 96 -28.65 -17.96 18.12
CA SER A 96 -27.36 -17.55 18.67
C SER A 96 -26.18 -18.31 18.06
N ALA A 97 -26.30 -19.63 17.88
CA ALA A 97 -25.29 -20.43 17.17
C ALA A 97 -25.17 -20.06 15.68
N THR A 98 -26.28 -19.66 15.06
CA THR A 98 -26.28 -19.16 13.67
C THR A 98 -25.55 -17.83 13.59
N ALA A 99 -25.86 -16.89 14.49
CA ALA A 99 -25.19 -15.59 14.58
C ALA A 99 -23.69 -15.72 14.87
N GLU A 100 -23.27 -16.66 15.73
CA GLU A 100 -21.84 -16.95 15.95
C GLU A 100 -21.15 -17.38 14.65
N ASN A 101 -21.74 -18.31 13.90
CA ASN A 101 -21.15 -18.79 12.64
C ASN A 101 -21.11 -17.71 11.57
N GLU A 102 -22.14 -16.86 11.48
CA GLU A 102 -22.17 -15.71 10.57
C GLU A 102 -21.11 -14.69 10.93
N ALA A 103 -20.93 -14.38 12.23
CA ALA A 103 -19.88 -13.49 12.69
C ALA A 103 -18.47 -14.04 12.36
N ILE A 104 -18.24 -15.34 12.54
CA ILE A 104 -16.95 -15.98 12.21
C ILE A 104 -16.66 -15.86 10.71
N LYS A 105 -17.64 -16.15 9.85
CA LYS A 105 -17.47 -16.01 8.40
C LYS A 105 -17.21 -14.58 8.00
N SER A 106 -17.96 -13.64 8.57
CA SER A 106 -17.76 -12.21 8.29
C SER A 106 -16.38 -11.73 8.70
N GLU A 107 -15.83 -12.23 9.83
CA GLU A 107 -14.47 -11.89 10.27
C GLU A 107 -13.41 -12.52 9.37
N GLU A 108 -13.60 -13.75 8.91
CA GLU A 108 -12.70 -14.40 7.95
C GLU A 108 -12.65 -13.63 6.62
N ASP A 109 -13.81 -13.28 6.06
CA ASP A 109 -13.91 -12.48 4.85
C ASP A 109 -13.26 -11.08 5.03
N ALA A 110 -13.48 -10.43 6.17
CA ALA A 110 -12.88 -9.14 6.50
C ALA A 110 -11.34 -9.24 6.65
N GLN A 111 -10.83 -10.32 7.25
CA GLN A 111 -9.39 -10.56 7.37
C GLN A 111 -8.74 -10.75 6.00
N ILE A 112 -9.36 -11.58 5.14
CA ILE A 112 -8.86 -11.82 3.79
C ILE A 112 -8.83 -10.51 3.00
N ALA A 113 -9.92 -9.75 3.01
CA ALA A 113 -10.00 -8.47 2.30
C ALA A 113 -8.94 -7.47 2.78
N TYR A 114 -8.68 -7.42 4.08
CA TYR A 114 -7.63 -6.57 4.64
C TYR A 114 -6.23 -7.02 4.23
N GLU A 115 -5.93 -8.32 4.31
CA GLU A 115 -4.63 -8.87 3.92
C GLU A 115 -4.33 -8.62 2.43
N ASP A 116 -5.32 -8.84 1.57
CA ASP A 116 -5.23 -8.56 0.13
C ASP A 116 -5.02 -7.07 -0.12
N PHE A 117 -5.81 -6.20 0.52
CA PHE A 117 -5.65 -4.76 0.41
C PHE A 117 -4.24 -4.30 0.81
N MET A 118 -3.71 -4.82 1.93
CA MET A 118 -2.38 -4.47 2.42
C MET A 118 -1.28 -4.98 1.48
N LYS A 119 -1.41 -6.20 0.96
CA LYS A 119 -0.47 -6.80 0.01
C LYS A 119 -0.43 -6.01 -1.30
N ASP A 120 -1.59 -5.71 -1.87
CA ASP A 120 -1.68 -4.96 -3.12
C ASP A 120 -1.20 -3.52 -2.95
N SER A 121 -1.56 -2.87 -1.84
CA SER A 121 -1.07 -1.53 -1.52
C SER A 121 0.46 -1.49 -1.41
N ASN A 122 1.06 -2.46 -0.72
CA ASN A 122 2.52 -2.55 -0.61
C ASN A 122 3.18 -2.81 -1.97
N LYS A 123 2.62 -3.71 -2.79
CA LYS A 123 3.10 -3.97 -4.15
C LYS A 123 3.06 -2.70 -5.01
N MET A 124 1.98 -1.93 -4.93
CA MET A 124 1.86 -0.64 -5.63
C MET A 124 2.87 0.39 -5.15
N ILE A 125 3.12 0.49 -3.84
CA ILE A 125 4.13 1.40 -3.28
C ILE A 125 5.52 1.04 -3.78
N VAL A 126 5.88 -0.25 -3.80
CA VAL A 126 7.19 -0.71 -4.30
C VAL A 126 7.34 -0.41 -5.78
N ALA A 127 6.32 -0.74 -6.59
CA ALA A 127 6.33 -0.49 -8.03
C ALA A 127 6.43 1.02 -8.35
N ALA A 128 5.63 1.85 -7.67
CA ALA A 128 5.67 3.30 -7.83
C ALA A 128 7.03 3.88 -7.42
N SER A 129 7.59 3.43 -6.30
CA SER A 129 8.91 3.87 -5.83
C SER A 129 10.02 3.50 -6.81
N LYS A 130 9.98 2.29 -7.37
CA LYS A 130 10.91 1.87 -8.43
C LYS A 130 10.77 2.77 -9.66
N LYS A 131 9.53 2.99 -10.14
CA LYS A 131 9.26 3.85 -11.29
C LYS A 131 9.77 5.28 -11.08
N VAL A 132 9.58 5.85 -9.89
CA VAL A 132 10.10 7.18 -9.55
C VAL A 132 11.63 7.23 -9.63
N ARG A 133 12.32 6.20 -9.12
CA ARG A 133 13.78 6.11 -9.18
C ARG A 133 14.26 6.00 -10.63
N ASP A 134 13.66 5.11 -11.41
CA ASP A 134 14.02 4.87 -12.81
C ASP A 134 13.80 6.14 -13.64
N MET A 135 12.65 6.81 -13.50
CA MET A 135 12.36 8.07 -14.18
C MET A 135 13.29 9.21 -13.74
N SER A 136 13.65 9.28 -12.46
CA SER A 136 14.59 10.29 -11.96
C SER A 136 15.99 10.07 -12.50
N ALA A 137 16.43 8.81 -12.61
CA ALA A 137 17.71 8.45 -13.20
C ALA A 137 17.75 8.74 -14.71
N ALA A 138 16.68 8.40 -15.44
CA ALA A 138 16.53 8.74 -16.85
C ALA A 138 16.59 10.26 -17.06
N ARG A 139 15.80 11.02 -16.30
CA ARG A 139 15.83 12.50 -16.35
C ARG A 139 17.20 13.08 -16.06
N ALA A 140 17.97 12.49 -15.14
CA ALA A 140 19.32 12.95 -14.83
C ALA A 140 20.28 12.72 -16.02
N ARG A 141 20.19 11.56 -16.69
CA ARG A 141 20.95 11.26 -17.90
C ARG A 141 20.59 12.19 -19.04
N ASP A 142 19.30 12.35 -19.32
CA ASP A 142 18.82 13.23 -20.40
C ASP A 142 19.29 14.68 -20.19
N LYS A 143 19.33 15.14 -18.93
CA LYS A 143 19.88 16.46 -18.59
C LYS A 143 21.39 16.57 -18.81
N GLN A 144 22.13 15.52 -18.48
CA GLN A 144 23.58 15.48 -18.73
C GLN A 144 23.84 15.52 -20.24
N ASP A 145 23.14 14.68 -21.01
CA ASP A 145 23.27 14.60 -22.46
C ASP A 145 22.90 15.94 -23.13
N LEU A 146 21.86 16.61 -22.63
CA LEU A 146 21.50 17.96 -23.09
C LEU A 146 22.64 18.95 -22.87
N VAL A 147 23.21 19.00 -21.65
CA VAL A 147 24.32 19.93 -21.33
C VAL A 147 25.55 19.63 -22.19
N THR A 148 25.88 18.36 -22.40
CA THR A 148 26.99 17.96 -23.29
C THR A 148 26.71 18.39 -24.73
N ALA A 149 25.51 18.15 -25.25
CA ALA A 149 25.13 18.57 -26.60
C ALA A 149 25.17 20.10 -26.79
N GLU A 150 24.74 20.87 -25.78
CA GLU A 150 24.85 22.34 -25.80
C GLU A 150 26.30 22.82 -25.83
N GLN A 151 27.18 22.17 -25.06
CA GLN A 151 28.62 22.47 -25.06
C GLN A 151 29.28 22.12 -26.40
N ASP A 152 28.95 20.96 -26.95
CA ASP A 152 29.47 20.50 -28.25
C ASP A 152 29.00 21.40 -29.39
N LEU A 153 27.73 21.85 -29.35
CA LEU A 153 27.20 22.81 -30.30
C LEU A 153 27.99 24.12 -30.23
N LYS A 154 28.17 24.68 -29.02
CA LYS A 154 28.94 25.92 -28.83
C LYS A 154 30.38 25.79 -29.32
N SER A 155 31.04 24.67 -29.02
CA SER A 155 32.40 24.38 -29.46
C SER A 155 32.49 24.27 -30.98
N THR A 156 31.54 23.57 -31.59
CA THR A 156 31.48 23.39 -33.06
C THR A 156 31.24 24.72 -33.77
N VAL A 157 30.34 25.57 -33.26
CA VAL A 157 30.10 26.91 -33.81
C VAL A 157 31.36 27.76 -33.73
N ALA A 158 32.05 27.78 -32.59
CA ALA A 158 33.31 28.52 -32.45
C ALA A 158 34.39 28.03 -33.42
N LYS A 159 34.53 26.71 -33.60
CA LYS A 159 35.45 26.13 -34.60
C LYS A 159 35.07 26.51 -36.04
N LEU A 160 33.77 26.57 -36.34
CA LEU A 160 33.29 26.95 -37.66
C LEU A 160 33.64 28.41 -37.98
N GLU A 161 33.46 29.31 -37.01
CA GLU A 161 33.85 30.73 -37.14
C GLU A 161 35.36 30.90 -37.33
N ASP A 162 36.18 30.17 -36.56
CA ASP A 162 37.63 30.21 -36.66
C ASP A 162 38.12 29.68 -38.03
N LEU A 163 37.55 28.55 -38.49
CA LEU A 163 37.83 28.01 -39.83
C LEU A 163 37.45 29.00 -40.93
N HIS A 164 36.31 29.67 -40.79
CA HIS A 164 35.87 30.68 -41.76
C HIS A 164 36.83 31.88 -41.80
N SER A 165 37.25 32.37 -40.64
CA SER A 165 38.24 33.45 -40.53
C SER A 165 39.59 33.06 -41.12
N THR A 166 40.06 31.84 -40.84
CA THR A 166 41.30 31.29 -41.36
C THR A 166 41.23 31.14 -42.88
N ALA A 167 40.15 30.59 -43.42
CA ALA A 167 39.94 30.47 -44.85
C ALA A 167 39.96 31.84 -45.54
N GLY A 168 39.27 32.84 -45.00
CA GLY A 168 39.27 34.20 -45.55
C GLY A 168 40.65 34.88 -45.49
N SER A 169 41.42 34.64 -44.43
CA SER A 169 42.78 35.18 -44.30
C SER A 169 43.75 34.50 -45.25
N LEU A 170 43.64 33.17 -45.40
CA LEU A 170 44.44 32.40 -46.35
C LEU A 170 44.14 32.83 -47.79
N HIS A 171 42.87 32.95 -48.17
CA HIS A 171 42.47 33.46 -49.47
C HIS A 171 43.10 34.82 -49.77
N ARG A 172 42.97 35.80 -48.86
CA ARG A 172 43.62 37.12 -49.02
C ARG A 172 45.13 37.03 -49.21
N SER A 173 45.81 36.13 -48.49
CA SER A 173 47.25 35.94 -48.64
C SER A 173 47.63 35.30 -49.97
N CYS A 174 46.87 34.31 -50.44
CA CYS A 174 47.05 33.65 -51.73
C CYS A 174 46.78 34.62 -52.89
N ASP A 175 45.67 35.35 -52.83
CA ASP A 175 45.28 36.35 -53.83
C ASP A 175 46.37 37.42 -53.97
N PHE A 176 46.87 37.97 -52.86
CA PHE A 176 47.99 38.92 -52.89
C PHE A 176 49.23 38.36 -53.60
N VAL A 177 49.60 37.10 -53.33
CA VAL A 177 50.75 36.47 -53.98
C VAL A 177 50.51 36.28 -55.48
N LEU A 178 49.32 35.80 -55.86
CA LEU A 178 48.96 35.54 -57.25
C LEU A 178 48.86 36.84 -58.06
N ASP A 179 48.16 37.84 -57.54
CA ASP A 179 47.98 39.14 -58.20
C ASP A 179 49.32 39.86 -58.43
N ASN A 180 50.27 39.71 -57.50
CA ASN A 180 51.59 40.33 -57.59
C ASN A 180 52.66 39.43 -58.22
N PHE A 181 52.33 38.18 -58.58
CA PHE A 181 53.30 37.20 -59.07
C PHE A 181 54.00 37.70 -60.33
N GLY A 182 53.23 38.19 -61.31
CA GLY A 182 53.76 38.70 -62.57
C GLY A 182 54.68 39.91 -62.38
N ALA A 183 54.26 40.88 -61.57
CA ALA A 183 55.07 42.07 -61.26
C ALA A 183 56.39 41.70 -60.57
N ARG A 184 56.35 40.77 -59.60
CA ARG A 184 57.56 40.27 -58.93
C ARG A 184 58.47 39.51 -59.88
N GLN A 185 57.91 38.70 -60.78
CA GLN A 185 58.67 37.95 -61.76
C GLN A 185 59.39 38.89 -62.73
N ALA A 186 58.72 39.94 -63.21
CA ALA A 186 59.32 40.97 -64.05
C ALA A 186 60.43 41.74 -63.33
N ALA A 187 60.20 42.21 -62.11
CA ALA A 187 61.20 42.92 -61.32
C ALA A 187 62.45 42.05 -61.06
N ARG A 188 62.25 40.76 -60.76
CA ARG A 188 63.36 39.84 -60.53
C ARG A 188 64.14 39.53 -61.80
N ALA A 189 63.48 39.43 -62.96
CA ALA A 189 64.16 39.29 -64.24
C ALA A 189 65.04 40.51 -64.54
N ALA A 190 64.52 41.72 -64.33
CA ALA A 190 65.27 42.96 -64.49
C ALA A 190 66.48 43.04 -63.53
N GLU A 191 66.32 42.64 -62.28
CA GLU A 191 67.40 42.62 -61.29
C GLU A 191 68.51 41.61 -61.67
N VAL A 192 68.12 40.43 -62.17
CA VAL A 192 69.06 39.42 -62.69
C VAL A 192 69.86 39.97 -63.87
N ASP A 193 69.21 40.68 -64.79
CA ASP A 193 69.89 41.28 -65.94
C ASP A 193 70.84 42.41 -65.52
N ALA A 194 70.44 43.26 -64.58
CA ALA A 194 71.32 44.28 -64.00
C ALA A 194 72.55 43.67 -63.30
N LEU A 195 72.38 42.56 -62.58
CA LEU A 195 73.50 41.84 -61.95
C LEU A 195 74.46 41.23 -62.99
N LYS A 196 73.94 40.72 -64.11
CA LYS A 196 74.78 40.22 -65.21
C LYS A 196 75.61 41.36 -65.82
N GLU A 197 75.00 42.52 -66.02
CA GLU A 197 75.67 43.71 -66.54
C GLU A 197 76.79 44.16 -65.60
N ALA A 198 76.50 44.32 -64.30
CA ALA A 198 77.49 44.68 -63.29
C ALA A 198 78.66 43.69 -63.23
N LYS A 199 78.37 42.37 -63.32
CA LYS A 199 79.41 41.34 -63.38
C LYS A 199 80.30 41.48 -64.63
N GLY A 200 79.72 41.79 -65.79
CA GLY A 200 80.48 42.03 -67.02
C GLY A 200 81.43 43.23 -66.92
N ILE A 201 80.96 44.33 -66.30
CA ILE A 201 81.79 45.51 -66.03
C ILE A 201 82.97 45.15 -65.11
N LEU A 202 82.69 44.45 -64.01
CA LEU A 202 83.72 44.04 -63.04
C LEU A 202 84.72 43.02 -63.60
N SER A 203 84.31 42.12 -64.51
CA SER A 203 85.24 41.17 -65.13
C SER A 203 86.09 41.79 -66.25
N GLY A 204 85.67 42.92 -66.81
CA GLY A 204 86.46 43.72 -67.75
C GLY A 204 87.39 44.74 -67.09
N MET A 205 87.33 44.87 -65.76
CA MET A 205 88.11 45.81 -64.93
C MET A 205 89.44 45.20 -64.40
N GLN A 206 90.03 44.25 -65.14
CA GLN A 206 91.41 43.78 -64.91
C GLN A 206 92.42 44.56 -65.73
#